data_AF-A0A558ZXF4-F1
#
_entry.id   AF-A0A558ZXF4-F1
#
_cell.length_a   1.000
_cell.length_b   1.000
_cell.length_c   1.000
_cell.angle_alpha   90.00
_cell.angle_beta   90.00
_cell.angle_gamma   90.00
#
_symmetry.space_group_name_H-M   'P 1'
#
loop_
_entity.id
_entity.type
_entity.pdbx_description
1 polymer ?
#
loop_
_entity_poly.entity_id
_entity_poly.type
_entity_poly.pdbx_seq_one_letter_code
_entity_poly.pdbx_strand_id
1 'polypeptide(L)'
;LMAIMIILLTTSVGQPIILYIAAMGNIDNSLVEAARVDGATELQVFWKIKWPSLLPTTLYIAIITTINSFQCFALIQLLTSGGPNYSTSTLMYYLYEKAFQLTEYGYANTIGVFLAVMIAIVSFVQFKVLGNDVEY
;
A
#
# COMPACT_ATOMS: atom_id res chain seq x y z
N LEU A 1 10.49 6.48 16.03
CA LEU A 1 9.16 6.05 15.54
C LEU A 1 8.33 7.19 14.95
N MET A 2 7.90 8.20 15.72
CA MET A 2 7.04 9.28 15.19
C MET A 2 7.62 10.02 13.97
N ALA A 3 8.91 10.37 13.98
CA ALA A 3 9.56 11.01 12.82
C ALA A 3 9.52 10.13 11.55
N ILE A 4 9.74 8.82 11.70
CA ILE A 4 9.67 7.85 10.59
C ILE A 4 8.25 7.78 10.04
N MET A 5 7.23 7.74 10.91
CA MET A 5 5.83 7.72 10.48
C MET A 5 5.45 8.97 9.69
N ILE A 6 5.85 10.16 10.15
CA ILE A 6 5.56 11.42 9.45
C ILE A 6 6.20 11.43 8.05
N ILE A 7 7.47 11.01 7.95
CA ILE A 7 8.17 10.98 6.66
C ILE A 7 7.55 9.94 5.72
N LEU A 8 7.19 8.77 6.24
CA LEU A 8 6.49 7.74 5.46
C LEU A 8 5.15 8.24 4.94
N LEU A 9 4.35 8.91 5.76
CA LEU A 9 3.09 9.49 5.34
C LEU A 9 3.30 10.50 4.21
N THR A 10 4.22 11.45 4.38
CA THR A 10 4.47 12.49 3.38
C THR A 10 5.02 11.93 2.06
N THR A 11 5.87 10.91 2.11
CA THR A 11 6.47 10.30 0.91
C THR A 11 5.52 9.32 0.20
N SER A 12 4.61 8.68 0.94
CA SER A 12 3.73 7.64 0.39
C SER A 12 2.42 8.16 -0.21
N VAL A 13 2.04 9.41 0.05
CA VAL A 13 0.75 9.97 -0.46
C VAL A 13 0.78 10.35 -1.93
N GLY A 14 1.95 10.61 -2.52
CA GLY A 14 2.07 11.11 -3.90
C GLY A 14 1.50 10.15 -4.95
N GLN A 15 1.92 8.89 -4.92
CA GLN A 15 1.48 7.88 -5.90
C GLN A 15 -0.04 7.58 -5.81
N PRO A 16 -0.64 7.35 -4.63
CA PRO A 16 -2.09 7.21 -4.50
C PRO A 16 -2.89 8.38 -5.07
N ILE A 17 -2.47 9.62 -4.83
CA ILE A 17 -3.18 10.82 -5.32
C ILE A 17 -3.23 10.82 -6.85
N ILE A 18 -2.09 10.57 -7.51
CA ILE A 18 -2.01 10.55 -8.97
C ILE A 18 -2.93 9.46 -9.54
N LEU A 19 -2.91 8.26 -8.94
CA LEU A 19 -3.75 7.15 -9.37
C LEU A 19 -5.25 7.44 -9.18
N TYR A 20 -5.65 8.05 -8.07
CA TYR A 20 -7.03 8.45 -7.86
C TYR A 20 -7.49 9.51 -8.86
N ILE A 21 -6.65 10.50 -9.18
CA ILE A 21 -6.97 11.50 -10.19
C ILE A 21 -7.17 10.84 -11.57
N ALA A 22 -6.26 9.94 -11.95
CA ALA A 22 -6.35 9.21 -13.20
C ALA A 22 -7.62 8.33 -13.27
N ALA A 23 -7.95 7.64 -12.17
CA ALA A 23 -9.12 6.79 -12.09
C ALA A 23 -10.43 7.59 -12.11
N MET A 24 -10.48 8.73 -11.43
CA MET A 24 -11.65 9.63 -11.47
C MET A 24 -11.91 10.18 -12.87
N GLY A 25 -10.85 10.42 -13.66
CA GLY A 25 -10.99 10.84 -15.05
C GLY A 25 -11.60 9.79 -15.99
N ASN A 26 -11.57 8.51 -15.60
CA ASN A 26 -12.15 7.41 -16.37
C ASN A 26 -13.59 7.05 -15.94
N ILE A 27 -14.16 7.73 -14.94
CA ILE A 27 -15.54 7.48 -14.51
C ILE A 27 -16.49 7.92 -15.63
N ASP A 28 -17.39 7.02 -16.05
CA ASP A 28 -18.39 7.34 -17.06
C ASP A 28 -19.38 8.40 -16.53
N ASN A 29 -19.39 9.55 -17.20
CA ASN A 29 -20.29 10.65 -16.87
C ASN A 29 -21.75 10.29 -17.14
N SER A 30 -22.03 9.33 -18.02
CA SER A 30 -23.38 8.88 -18.33
C SER A 30 -24.09 8.31 -17.09
N LEU A 31 -23.37 7.57 -16.25
CA LEU A 31 -23.89 7.01 -14.98
C LEU A 31 -24.23 8.12 -13.98
N VAL A 32 -23.40 9.17 -13.94
CA VAL A 32 -23.60 10.32 -13.05
C VAL A 32 -24.80 11.16 -13.52
N GLU A 33 -24.95 11.37 -14.83
CA GLU A 33 -26.07 12.09 -15.42
C GLU A 33 -27.39 11.34 -15.25
N ALA A 34 -27.40 10.02 -15.49
CA ALA A 34 -28.57 9.18 -15.26
C ALA A 34 -29.03 9.24 -13.79
N ALA A 35 -28.10 9.14 -12.84
CA ALA A 35 -28.43 9.25 -11.42
C ALA A 35 -29.00 10.62 -11.03
N ARG A 36 -28.53 11.71 -11.67
CA ARG A 36 -29.09 13.05 -11.48
C ARG A 36 -30.50 13.18 -12.05
N VAL A 37 -30.77 12.55 -13.19
CA VAL A 37 -32.12 12.48 -13.78
C VAL A 37 -33.07 11.70 -12.87
N ASP A 38 -32.57 10.64 -12.23
CA ASP A 38 -33.31 9.83 -11.24
C ASP A 38 -33.47 10.54 -9.87
N GLY A 39 -32.98 11.77 -9.72
CA GLY A 39 -33.12 12.58 -8.50
C GLY A 39 -32.15 12.23 -7.38
N ALA A 40 -31.06 11.51 -7.66
CA ALA A 40 -30.04 11.19 -6.68
C ALA A 40 -29.29 12.46 -6.22
N THR A 41 -29.07 12.58 -4.91
CA THR A 41 -28.24 13.63 -4.32
C THR A 41 -26.76 13.39 -4.61
N GLU A 42 -25.94 14.45 -4.61
CA GLU A 42 -24.49 14.34 -4.87
C GLU A 42 -23.78 13.37 -3.89
N LEU A 43 -24.28 13.25 -2.66
CA LEU A 43 -23.74 12.29 -1.68
C LEU A 43 -24.06 10.83 -2.07
N GLN A 44 -25.26 10.57 -2.60
CA GLN A 44 -25.65 9.26 -3.11
C GLN A 44 -24.82 8.90 -4.35
N VAL A 45 -24.65 9.85 -5.28
CA VAL A 45 -23.79 9.66 -6.47
C VAL A 45 -22.36 9.33 -6.06
N PHE A 46 -21.81 10.01 -5.04
CA PHE A 46 -20.47 9.70 -4.55
C PHE A 46 -20.35 8.28 -4.00
N TRP A 47 -21.21 7.89 -3.05
CA TRP A 47 -21.09 6.59 -2.37
C TRP A 47 -21.57 5.40 -3.20
N LYS A 48 -22.49 5.60 -4.15
CA LYS A 48 -23.09 4.51 -4.95
C LYS A 48 -22.52 4.37 -6.34
N ILE A 49 -21.88 5.40 -6.89
CA ILE A 49 -21.34 5.38 -8.25
C ILE A 49 -19.84 5.61 -8.19
N LYS A 50 -19.40 6.81 -7.77
CA LYS A 50 -17.98 7.17 -7.83
C LYS A 50 -17.10 6.27 -6.95
N TRP A 51 -17.51 5.99 -5.71
CA TRP A 51 -16.72 5.19 -4.78
C TRP A 51 -16.58 3.72 -5.24
N PRO A 52 -17.67 3.01 -5.62
CA PRO A 52 -17.56 1.68 -6.22
C PRO A 52 -16.69 1.65 -7.49
N SER A 53 -16.81 2.65 -8.38
CA SER A 53 -15.96 2.72 -9.58
C SER A 53 -14.47 2.90 -9.28
N LEU A 54 -14.12 3.42 -8.10
CA LEU A 54 -12.73 3.58 -7.66
C LEU A 54 -12.19 2.36 -6.90
N LEU A 55 -13.02 1.39 -6.51
CA LEU A 55 -12.60 0.20 -5.77
C LEU A 55 -11.41 -0.55 -6.41
N PRO A 56 -11.34 -0.77 -7.73
CA PRO A 56 -10.19 -1.44 -8.35
C PRO A 56 -8.88 -0.67 -8.10
N THR A 57 -8.95 0.66 -8.19
CA THR A 57 -7.79 1.54 -7.93
C THR A 57 -7.43 1.55 -6.46
N THR A 58 -8.42 1.60 -5.56
CA THR A 58 -8.20 1.51 -4.10
C THR A 58 -7.55 0.19 -3.71
N LEU A 59 -7.99 -0.93 -4.29
CA LEU A 59 -7.41 -2.26 -4.08
C LEU A 59 -5.95 -2.29 -4.51
N TYR A 60 -5.64 -1.78 -5.72
CA TYR A 60 -4.27 -1.69 -6.21
C TYR A 60 -3.39 -0.86 -5.27
N ILE A 61 -3.85 0.33 -4.89
CA ILE A 61 -3.15 1.22 -3.96
C ILE A 61 -2.89 0.53 -2.62
N ALA A 62 -3.90 -0.16 -2.07
CA ALA A 62 -3.80 -0.84 -0.78
C ALA A 62 -2.74 -1.96 -0.80
N ILE A 63 -2.73 -2.78 -1.86
CA ILE A 63 -1.74 -3.86 -2.02
C ILE A 63 -0.33 -3.28 -2.14
N ILE A 64 -0.11 -2.33 -3.04
CA ILE A 64 1.22 -1.73 -3.26
C ILE A 64 1.73 -1.03 -2.01
N THR A 65 0.87 -0.28 -1.31
CA THR A 65 1.24 0.42 -0.07
C THR A 65 1.60 -0.58 1.03
N THR A 66 0.90 -1.70 1.11
CA THR A 66 1.20 -2.78 2.05
C THR A 66 2.56 -3.39 1.75
N ILE A 67 2.84 -3.74 0.49
CA ILE A 67 4.14 -4.26 0.06
C ILE A 67 5.28 -3.29 0.42
N ASN A 68 5.12 -2.01 0.08
CA ASN A 68 6.12 -0.97 0.37
C ASN A 68 6.36 -0.78 1.88
N SER A 69 5.31 -0.93 2.69
CA SER A 69 5.43 -0.82 4.15
C SER A 69 6.32 -1.91 4.74
N PHE A 70 6.20 -3.16 4.26
CA PHE A 70 7.09 -4.26 4.65
C PHE A 70 8.53 -4.09 4.15
N GLN A 71 8.72 -3.40 3.02
CA GLN A 71 10.03 -3.14 2.42
C GLN A 71 10.66 -1.82 2.89
N CYS A 72 10.10 -1.16 3.92
CA CYS A 72 10.66 0.06 4.47
C CYS A 72 12.02 -0.23 5.14
N PHE A 73 13.09 -0.01 4.38
CA PHE A 73 14.46 -0.23 4.81
C PHE A 73 15.28 1.07 4.77
N ALA A 74 15.32 1.72 3.62
CA ALA A 74 16.17 2.89 3.37
C ALA A 74 15.94 4.01 4.39
N LEU A 75 14.67 4.30 4.70
CA LEU A 75 14.30 5.31 5.70
C LEU A 75 14.77 4.94 7.11
N ILE A 76 14.67 3.66 7.49
CA ILE A 76 15.07 3.19 8.82
C ILE A 76 16.58 3.23 8.97
N GLN A 77 17.31 2.75 7.97
CA GLN A 77 18.77 2.79 7.94
C GLN A 77 19.28 4.23 8.02
N LEU A 78 18.75 5.13 7.18
CA LEU A 78 19.18 6.52 7.09
C LEU A 78 18.89 7.33 8.36
N LEU A 79 17.69 7.17 8.94
CA LEU A 79 17.24 8.04 10.03
C LEU A 79 17.57 7.50 11.42
N THR A 80 17.63 6.18 11.59
CA THR A 80 17.74 5.57 12.92
C THR A 80 18.77 4.46 13.03
N SER A 81 19.20 3.86 11.91
CA SER A 81 20.05 2.67 11.92
C SER A 81 19.55 1.61 12.94
N GLY A 82 18.23 1.42 13.00
CA GLY A 82 17.58 0.46 13.91
C GLY A 82 17.38 0.91 15.37
N GLY A 83 17.82 2.11 15.79
CA GLY A 83 17.83 2.51 17.20
C GLY A 83 16.57 3.19 17.78
N PRO A 84 16.48 3.35 19.12
CA PRO A 84 17.32 2.78 20.18
C PRO A 84 16.88 1.34 20.54
N ASN A 85 17.82 0.46 20.92
CA ASN A 85 17.57 -0.95 21.28
C ASN A 85 16.74 -1.75 20.26
N TYR A 86 17.07 -1.64 18.97
CA TYR A 86 16.32 -2.31 17.88
C TYR A 86 14.83 -1.91 17.79
N SER A 87 14.38 -0.86 18.49
CA SER A 87 12.97 -0.45 18.56
C SER A 87 12.38 0.00 17.22
N THR A 88 13.21 0.39 16.26
CA THR A 88 12.79 0.73 14.89
C THR A 88 13.21 -0.30 13.86
N SER A 89 13.78 -1.44 14.28
CA SER A 89 14.30 -2.43 13.34
C SER A 89 13.17 -3.20 12.67
N THR A 90 13.20 -3.23 11.33
CA THR A 90 12.31 -4.06 10.50
C THR A 90 12.98 -5.35 10.09
N LEU A 91 12.19 -6.33 9.63
CA LEU A 91 12.72 -7.58 9.06
C LEU A 91 13.74 -7.30 7.94
N MET A 92 13.47 -6.29 7.10
CA MET A 92 14.35 -5.92 6.00
C MET A 92 15.66 -5.28 6.49
N TYR A 93 15.63 -4.50 7.58
CA TYR A 93 16.84 -4.00 8.22
C TYR A 93 17.69 -5.13 8.80
N TYR A 94 17.06 -6.09 9.48
CA TYR A 94 17.75 -7.25 10.03
C TYR A 94 18.37 -8.14 8.95
N LEU A 95 17.67 -8.35 7.82
CA LEU A 95 18.22 -9.01 6.65
C LEU A 95 19.49 -8.32 6.16
N TYR A 96 19.46 -6.99 6.04
CA TYR A 96 20.61 -6.22 5.58
C TYR A 96 21.81 -6.35 6.53
N GLU A 97 21.60 -6.25 7.84
CA GLU A 97 22.65 -6.44 8.85
C GLU A 97 23.30 -7.82 8.71
N LYS A 98 22.48 -8.87 8.58
CA LYS A 98 22.96 -10.24 8.42
C LYS A 98 23.71 -10.48 7.10
N ALA A 99 23.20 -9.96 5.99
CA ALA A 99 23.82 -10.12 4.68
C ALA A 99 25.14 -9.35 4.55
N PHE A 100 25.15 -8.07 4.94
CA PHE A 100 26.21 -7.15 4.56
C PHE A 100 27.14 -6.77 5.70
N GLN A 101 26.73 -6.86 6.96
CA GLN A 101 27.61 -6.59 8.10
C GLN A 101 28.23 -7.86 8.66
N LEU A 102 27.43 -8.93 8.79
CA LEU A 102 27.87 -10.21 9.35
C LEU A 102 28.27 -11.25 8.29
N THR A 103 28.06 -10.95 7.00
CA THR A 103 28.42 -11.84 5.87
C THR A 103 27.73 -13.21 5.94
N GLU A 104 26.61 -13.32 6.66
CA GLU A 104 25.80 -14.53 6.81
C GLU A 104 24.77 -14.64 5.67
N TYR A 105 25.24 -14.73 4.43
CA TYR A 105 24.37 -14.69 3.24
C TYR A 105 23.29 -15.79 3.23
N GLY A 106 23.63 -17.00 3.68
CA GLY A 106 22.67 -18.12 3.73
C GLY A 106 21.49 -17.81 4.65
N TYR A 107 21.77 -17.27 5.84
CA TYR A 107 20.74 -16.90 6.80
C TYR A 107 19.92 -15.68 6.33
N ALA A 108 20.60 -14.68 5.75
CA ALA A 108 19.91 -13.53 5.18
C ALA A 108 18.97 -13.91 4.02
N ASN A 109 19.38 -14.87 3.19
CA ASN A 109 18.52 -15.38 2.11
C ASN A 109 17.28 -16.08 2.66
N THR A 110 17.41 -16.87 3.74
CA THR A 110 16.25 -17.48 4.42
C THR A 110 15.26 -16.42 4.91
N ILE A 111 15.74 -15.33 5.52
CA ILE A 111 14.89 -14.21 5.96
C ILE A 111 14.21 -13.55 4.76
N GLY A 112 14.93 -13.35 3.66
CA GLY A 112 14.40 -12.73 2.44
C GLY A 112 13.27 -13.55 1.80
N VAL A 113 13.47 -14.86 1.66
CA VAL A 113 12.44 -15.77 1.13
C VAL A 113 11.23 -15.80 2.06
N PHE A 114 11.45 -15.86 3.39
CA PHE A 114 10.36 -15.84 4.36
C PHE A 114 9.55 -14.54 4.27
N LEU A 115 10.21 -13.39 4.17
CA LEU A 115 9.56 -12.09 4.00
C LEU A 115 8.77 -12.03 2.68
N ALA A 116 9.32 -12.54 1.59
CA ALA A 116 8.65 -12.59 0.30
C ALA A 116 7.37 -13.44 0.36
N VAL A 117 7.42 -14.61 0.99
CA VAL A 117 6.25 -15.49 1.19
C VAL A 117 5.21 -14.80 2.07
N MET A 118 5.61 -14.14 3.15
CA MET A 118 4.71 -13.38 4.02
C MET A 118 3.98 -12.28 3.24
N ILE A 119 4.71 -11.47 2.48
CA ILE A 119 4.14 -10.40 1.66
C ILE A 119 3.18 -11.00 0.63
N ALA A 120 3.55 -12.09 -0.05
CA ALA A 120 2.70 -12.75 -1.03
C ALA A 120 1.39 -13.26 -0.41
N ILE A 121 1.42 -13.86 0.78
CA ILE A 121 0.23 -14.31 1.50
C ILE A 121 -0.67 -13.12 1.84
N VAL A 122 -0.10 -12.04 2.41
CA VAL A 122 -0.87 -10.85 2.78
C VAL A 122 -1.51 -10.21 1.56
N SER A 123 -0.74 -10.02 0.47
CA SER A 123 -1.25 -9.46 -0.78
C SER A 123 -2.32 -10.34 -1.43
N PHE A 124 -2.18 -11.67 -1.37
CA PHE A 124 -3.18 -12.60 -1.88
C PHE A 124 -4.49 -12.53 -1.07
N VAL A 125 -4.39 -12.45 0.26
CA VAL A 125 -5.56 -12.26 1.13
C VAL A 125 -6.24 -10.93 0.85
N GLN A 126 -5.47 -9.84 0.72
CA GLN A 126 -6.00 -8.52 0.37
C GLN A 126 -6.73 -8.55 -0.98
N PHE A 127 -6.14 -9.17 -1.99
CA PHE A 127 -6.77 -9.33 -3.31
C PHE A 127 -8.06 -10.14 -3.23
N LYS A 128 -8.08 -11.25 -2.48
CA LYS A 128 -9.28 -12.11 -2.35
C LYS A 128 -10.42 -11.46 -1.58
N VAL A 129 -10.11 -10.70 -0.52
CA VAL A 129 -11.14 -10.05 0.31
C VAL A 129 -11.69 -8.81 -0.37
N LEU A 130 -10.83 -7.93 -0.91
CA LEU A 130 -11.28 -6.68 -1.53
C LEU A 130 -11.69 -6.86 -3.00
N GLY A 131 -11.22 -7.91 -3.68
CA GLY A 131 -11.55 -8.18 -5.08
C GLY A 131 -12.93 -8.78 -5.30
N ASN A 132 -13.59 -9.27 -4.25
CA ASN A 132 -14.94 -9.83 -4.35
C ASN A 132 -16.03 -8.76 -4.59
N ASP A 133 -15.74 -7.49 -4.27
CA ASP A 133 -16.62 -6.34 -4.50
C ASP A 133 -16.31 -5.60 -5.80
N VAL A 134 -15.39 -6.12 -6.61
CA VAL A 134 -15.01 -5.56 -7.91
C VAL A 134 -15.70 -6.37 -9.00
N GLU A 135 -16.89 -5.94 -9.41
CA GLU A 135 -17.47 -6.39 -10.68
C GLU A 135 -16.59 -5.85 -11.83
N TYR A 136 -16.05 -6.77 -12.63
CA TYR A 136 -15.20 -6.49 -13.80
C TYR A 136 -16.01 -5.96 -14.98
#